data_AF-A0A0G4L9S2-F1
#
_entry.id   AF-A0A0G4L9S2-F1
#
_cell.length_a   1.000
_cell.length_b   1.000
_cell.length_c   1.000
_cell.angle_alpha   90.00
_cell.angle_beta   90.00
_cell.angle_gamma   90.00
#
_symmetry.space_group_name_H-M   'P 1'
#
loop_
_entity.id
_entity.type
_entity.pdbx_description
1 polymer ?
#
loop_
_entity_poly.entity_id
_entity_poly.type
_entity_poly.pdbx_seq_one_letter_code
_entity_poly.pdbx_strand_id
1 'polypeptide(L)'
;MGGSQVASLEGRLVLITLRDTITMPPATSLEIPVFSPAAALHAQSLGAQRIELNARGSYPAGGLTPTLNDLRAVSSSLTIPNRVMIRPRGPPAEGLDFVYSEAEFETMLTDVK
;
A
#
# COMPACT_ATOMS: atom_id res chain seq x y z
N MET A 1 13.88 37.26 7.35
CA MET A 1 14.95 37.21 6.33
C MET A 1 14.50 36.28 5.23
N GLY A 2 14.07 36.84 4.11
CA GLY A 2 13.61 36.12 2.92
C GLY A 2 13.37 37.19 1.86
N GLY A 3 14.37 37.41 1.02
CA GLY A 3 14.37 38.51 0.07
C GLY A 3 13.28 38.32 -0.98
N SER A 4 12.38 39.30 -1.08
CA SER A 4 11.52 39.48 -2.25
C SER A 4 12.40 40.02 -3.39
N GLN A 5 12.68 39.22 -4.42
CA GLN A 5 13.23 39.76 -5.65
C GLN A 5 12.08 40.23 -6.56
N VAL A 6 12.14 41.50 -6.93
CA VAL A 6 11.21 42.15 -7.85
C VAL A 6 11.83 42.08 -9.24
N ALA A 7 11.32 41.21 -10.11
CA ALA A 7 11.68 41.24 -11.53
C ALA A 7 10.78 42.24 -12.26
N SER A 8 11.39 43.24 -12.89
CA SER A 8 10.69 44.25 -13.69
C SER A 8 10.62 43.80 -15.14
N LEU A 9 9.41 43.53 -15.64
CA LEU A 9 9.10 43.47 -17.06
C LEU A 9 7.96 44.44 -17.31
N GLU A 10 8.24 45.45 -18.12
CA GLU A 10 7.27 46.39 -18.71
C GLU A 10 6.29 47.10 -17.76
N GLY A 11 6.82 47.88 -16.81
CA GLY A 11 6.12 49.06 -16.29
C GLY A 11 4.81 48.86 -15.52
N ARG A 12 4.40 47.62 -15.22
CA ARG A 12 3.28 47.31 -14.33
C ARG A 12 3.75 46.43 -13.18
N LEU A 13 3.62 46.97 -11.97
CA LEU A 13 3.89 46.25 -10.73
C LEU A 13 2.79 45.18 -10.54
N VAL A 14 3.04 43.95 -10.99
CA VAL A 14 2.18 42.80 -10.69
C VAL A 14 2.77 42.09 -9.49
N LEU A 15 2.07 42.13 -8.35
CA LEU A 15 2.40 41.33 -7.18
C LEU A 15 2.10 39.87 -7.52
N ILE A 16 3.08 39.16 -8.07
CA ILE A 16 3.00 37.72 -8.28
C ILE A 16 3.16 37.07 -6.91
N THR A 17 2.06 36.91 -6.17
CA THR A 17 2.02 35.85 -5.15
C THR A 17 2.31 34.55 -5.87
N LEU A 18 3.41 33.88 -5.50
CA LEU A 18 3.70 32.48 -5.83
C LEU A 18 2.60 31.59 -5.24
N ARG A 19 1.40 31.71 -5.78
CA ARG A 19 0.39 30.67 -5.87
C ARG A 19 0.58 30.06 -7.26
N ASP A 20 1.80 29.66 -7.55
CA ASP A 20 2.01 28.64 -8.56
C ASP A 20 1.38 27.40 -7.95
N THR A 21 0.11 27.20 -8.30
CA THR A 21 -0.53 25.90 -8.34
C THR A 21 0.38 25.04 -9.19
N ILE A 22 1.43 24.48 -8.58
CA ILE A 22 1.98 23.22 -9.01
C ILE A 22 0.79 22.30 -8.91
N THR A 23 0.11 22.08 -10.04
CA THR A 23 -0.77 20.94 -10.20
C THR A 23 0.13 19.74 -9.97
N MET A 24 0.17 19.31 -8.71
CA MET A 24 0.78 18.05 -8.35
C MET A 24 0.16 17.02 -9.30
N PRO A 25 0.97 16.20 -9.99
CA PRO A 25 0.42 15.08 -10.74
C PRO A 25 -0.54 14.32 -9.80
N PRO A 26 -1.64 13.73 -10.34
CA PRO A 26 -2.61 13.04 -9.51
C PRO A 26 -1.87 12.15 -8.53
N ALA A 27 -2.08 12.39 -7.23
CA ALA A 27 -1.29 11.80 -6.17
C ALA A 27 -1.21 10.29 -6.41
N THR A 28 -0.01 9.79 -6.72
CA THR A 28 0.17 8.37 -6.99
C THR A 28 -0.21 7.62 -5.72
N SER A 29 -1.25 6.78 -5.80
CA SER A 29 -1.71 6.01 -4.65
C SER A 29 -0.62 5.01 -4.26
N LEU A 30 -0.06 5.20 -3.06
CA LEU A 30 0.94 4.33 -2.46
C LEU A 30 0.26 3.19 -1.71
N GLU A 31 0.55 1.97 -2.17
CA GLU A 31 0.20 0.73 -1.48
C GLU A 31 1.44 0.16 -0.79
N ILE A 32 1.29 -0.26 0.46
CA ILE A 32 2.38 -0.85 1.25
C ILE A 32 2.03 -2.30 1.64
N PRO A 33 2.82 -3.30 1.22
CA PRO A 33 2.67 -4.66 1.71
C PRO A 33 3.15 -4.77 3.15
N VAL A 34 2.35 -5.41 4.01
CA VAL A 34 2.58 -5.50 5.45
C VAL A 34 2.36 -6.94 5.94
N PHE A 35 3.18 -7.36 6.91
CA PHE A 35 3.24 -8.76 7.39
C PHE A 35 2.82 -8.88 8.87
N SER A 36 2.10 -7.88 9.38
CA SER A 36 1.46 -7.92 10.70
C SER A 36 0.43 -6.80 10.85
N PRO A 37 -0.56 -6.95 11.76
CA PRO A 37 -1.50 -5.88 12.06
C PRO A 37 -0.83 -4.58 12.54
N ALA A 38 0.21 -4.68 13.36
CA ALA A 38 0.95 -3.51 13.84
C ALA A 38 1.63 -2.73 12.71
N ALA A 39 2.24 -3.44 11.75
CA ALA A 39 2.84 -2.81 10.57
C ALA A 39 1.80 -2.13 9.68
N ALA A 40 0.61 -2.69 9.54
CA ALA A 40 -0.49 -2.09 8.79
C ALA A 40 -0.92 -0.74 9.38
N LEU A 41 -1.11 -0.67 10.71
CA LEU A 41 -1.46 0.57 11.40
C LEU A 41 -0.33 1.61 11.33
N HIS A 42 0.92 1.15 11.42
CA HIS A 42 2.07 2.02 11.24
C HIS A 42 2.12 2.61 9.83
N ALA A 43 1.94 1.80 8.79
CA ALA A 43 1.90 2.25 7.40
C ALA A 43 0.80 3.28 7.16
N GLN A 44 -0.40 3.05 7.71
CA GLN A 44 -1.49 4.04 7.69
C GLN A 44 -1.07 5.35 8.36
N SER A 45 -0.45 5.29 9.55
CA SER A 45 -0.04 6.49 10.28
C SER A 45 1.02 7.33 9.54
N LEU A 46 1.79 6.70 8.66
CA LEU A 46 2.78 7.37 7.79
C LEU A 46 2.19 7.83 6.44
N GLY A 47 0.89 7.65 6.23
CA GLY A 47 0.20 8.15 5.04
C GLY A 47 0.12 7.16 3.88
N ALA A 48 0.24 5.85 4.09
CA ALA A 48 -0.12 4.88 3.06
C ALA A 48 -1.59 5.07 2.64
N GLN A 49 -1.89 5.03 1.34
CA GLN A 49 -3.28 5.13 0.86
C GLN A 49 -3.98 3.77 0.75
N ARG A 50 -3.22 2.68 0.78
CA ARG A 50 -3.71 1.30 0.82
C ARG A 50 -2.65 0.40 1.43
N ILE A 51 -3.08 -0.72 2.00
CA ILE A 51 -2.16 -1.78 2.44
C ILE A 51 -2.51 -3.10 1.74
N GLU A 52 -1.51 -3.97 1.63
CA GLU A 52 -1.69 -5.39 1.30
C GLU A 52 -1.28 -6.24 2.51
N LEU A 53 -2.25 -6.88 3.17
CA LEU A 53 -1.99 -7.73 4.32
C LEU A 53 -1.55 -9.14 3.88
N ASN A 54 -0.39 -9.54 4.41
CA ASN A 54 0.24 -10.83 4.21
C ASN A 54 0.43 -11.57 5.54
N ALA A 55 0.56 -12.89 5.49
CA ALA A 55 0.85 -13.71 6.66
C ALA A 55 2.14 -13.30 7.37
N ARG A 56 2.15 -13.41 8.71
CA ARG A 56 3.36 -13.16 9.49
C ARG A 56 4.47 -14.14 9.09
N GLY A 57 5.66 -13.61 8.87
CA GLY A 57 6.86 -14.40 8.55
C GLY A 57 6.93 -14.91 7.11
N SER A 58 5.95 -14.58 6.25
CA SER A 58 5.91 -15.08 4.88
C SER A 58 6.67 -14.21 3.85
N TYR A 59 7.37 -13.16 4.29
CA TYR A 59 8.17 -12.31 3.40
C TYR A 59 9.21 -13.09 2.58
N PRO A 60 9.97 -14.05 3.16
CA PRO A 60 10.93 -14.85 2.38
C PRO A 60 10.28 -15.72 1.30
N ALA A 61 8.99 -16.04 1.45
CA ALA A 61 8.20 -16.76 0.46
C ALA A 61 7.54 -15.83 -0.57
N GLY A 62 7.61 -14.50 -0.39
CA GLY A 62 6.96 -13.52 -1.26
C GLY A 62 5.53 -13.14 -0.86
N GLY A 63 5.08 -13.46 0.37
CA GLY A 63 3.70 -13.20 0.81
C GLY A 63 2.79 -14.42 0.69
N LEU A 64 1.99 -14.69 1.73
CA LEU A 64 1.03 -15.80 1.82
C LEU A 64 -0.28 -15.32 2.48
N THR A 65 -1.35 -16.11 2.36
CA THR A 65 -2.65 -15.79 2.95
C THR A 65 -2.54 -15.56 4.47
N PRO A 66 -2.92 -14.37 4.99
CA PRO A 66 -2.90 -14.10 6.42
C PRO A 66 -3.97 -14.90 7.17
N THR A 67 -3.84 -15.00 8.49
CA THR A 67 -4.86 -15.68 9.29
C THR A 67 -6.10 -14.79 9.46
N LEU A 68 -7.26 -15.40 9.72
CA LEU A 68 -8.47 -14.64 10.11
C LEU A 68 -8.26 -13.79 11.37
N ASN A 69 -7.38 -14.21 12.28
CA ASN A 69 -7.04 -13.44 13.46
C ASN A 69 -6.27 -12.16 13.10
N ASP A 70 -5.34 -12.23 12.16
CA ASP A 70 -4.65 -11.05 11.64
C ASP A 70 -5.68 -10.09 11.02
N LEU A 71 -6.57 -10.60 10.16
CA LEU A 71 -7.62 -9.79 9.52
C LEU A 71 -8.53 -9.07 10.52
N ARG A 72 -9.02 -9.78 11.56
CA ARG A 72 -9.83 -9.19 12.63
C ARG A 72 -9.07 -8.12 13.42
N ALA A 73 -7.78 -8.33 13.65
CA ALA A 73 -6.96 -7.35 14.37
C ALA A 73 -6.85 -6.04 13.57
N VAL A 74 -6.69 -6.10 12.25
CA VAL A 74 -6.58 -4.88 11.42
C VAL A 74 -7.92 -4.23 11.10
N SER A 75 -9.00 -5.02 10.91
CA SER A 75 -10.31 -4.49 10.51
C SER A 75 -10.93 -3.53 11.53
N SER A 76 -10.57 -3.67 12.80
CA SER A 76 -11.05 -2.79 13.87
C SER A 76 -10.46 -1.36 13.82
N SER A 77 -9.32 -1.18 13.17
CA SER A 77 -8.46 0.01 13.35
C SER A 77 -7.97 0.64 12.03
N LEU A 78 -8.02 -0.08 10.91
CA LEU A 78 -7.74 0.49 9.59
C LEU A 78 -8.89 1.37 9.10
N THR A 79 -8.54 2.54 8.59
CA THR A 79 -9.42 3.48 7.90
C THR A 79 -9.11 3.56 6.40
N ILE A 80 -7.97 3.02 5.97
CA ILE A 80 -7.59 2.89 4.55
C ILE A 80 -7.96 1.51 4.00
N PRO A 81 -8.14 1.37 2.67
CA PRO A 81 -8.44 0.08 2.06
C PRO A 81 -7.35 -0.97 2.36
N ASN A 82 -7.80 -2.22 2.51
CA ASN A 82 -6.97 -3.40 2.73
C ASN A 82 -7.16 -4.37 1.56
N ARG A 83 -6.06 -4.75 0.88
CA ARG A 83 -6.00 -5.93 0.03
C ARG A 83 -5.48 -7.12 0.82
N VAL A 84 -6.11 -8.26 0.68
CA VAL A 84 -5.70 -9.49 1.38
C VAL A 84 -4.98 -10.38 0.38
N MET A 85 -3.77 -10.83 0.72
CA MET A 85 -3.07 -11.84 -0.07
C MET A 85 -3.88 -13.15 -0.04
N ILE A 86 -4.08 -13.77 -1.20
CA ILE A 86 -4.66 -15.11 -1.34
C ILE A 86 -3.63 -15.96 -2.07
N ARG A 87 -2.80 -16.65 -1.28
CA ARG A 87 -1.72 -17.49 -1.78
C ARG A 87 -1.43 -18.61 -0.78
N PRO A 88 -1.74 -19.87 -1.12
CA PRO A 88 -1.78 -20.97 -0.15
C PRO A 88 -0.38 -21.48 0.22
N ARG A 89 0.62 -21.26 -0.64
CA ARG A 89 2.01 -21.69 -0.41
C ARG A 89 3.02 -20.80 -1.13
N GLY A 90 4.28 -20.89 -0.69
CA GLY A 90 5.42 -20.27 -1.37
C GLY A 90 5.87 -21.04 -2.62
N PRO A 91 7.01 -20.64 -3.19
CA PRO A 91 7.63 -21.38 -4.30
C PRO A 91 7.92 -22.82 -3.88
N PRO A 92 7.52 -23.82 -4.70
CA PRO A 92 7.78 -25.22 -4.39
C PRO A 92 9.27 -25.55 -4.66
N ALA A 93 9.75 -26.65 -4.08
CA ALA A 93 11.10 -27.13 -4.35
C ALA A 93 11.29 -27.54 -5.83
N GLU A 94 10.22 -28.04 -6.45
CA GLU A 94 10.16 -28.46 -7.84
C GLU A 94 8.88 -27.92 -8.49
N GLY A 95 8.95 -27.54 -9.77
CA GLY A 95 7.81 -27.04 -10.54
C GLY A 95 7.70 -25.51 -10.58
N LEU A 96 6.53 -25.02 -11.01
CA LEU A 96 6.24 -23.60 -11.20
C LEU A 96 5.46 -23.04 -9.99
N ASP A 97 5.86 -21.86 -9.51
CA ASP A 97 5.31 -21.25 -8.29
C ASP A 97 3.77 -21.07 -8.33
N PHE A 98 3.26 -20.42 -9.36
CA PHE A 98 1.84 -20.04 -9.47
C PHE A 98 0.98 -21.07 -10.22
N VAL A 99 1.42 -22.32 -10.31
CA VAL A 99 0.61 -23.43 -10.84
C VAL A 99 0.12 -24.27 -9.66
N TYR A 100 -1.16 -24.15 -9.35
CA TYR A 100 -1.75 -24.74 -8.15
C TYR A 100 -2.42 -26.08 -8.45
N SER A 101 -2.33 -27.00 -7.49
CA SER A 101 -3.14 -28.21 -7.47
C SER A 101 -4.61 -27.90 -7.17
N GLU A 102 -5.51 -28.85 -7.45
CA GLU A 102 -6.93 -28.72 -7.12
C GLU A 102 -7.15 -28.40 -5.63
N ALA A 103 -6.43 -29.08 -4.74
CA ALA A 103 -6.53 -28.87 -3.30
C ALA A 103 -6.06 -27.46 -2.86
N GLU A 104 -5.01 -26.94 -3.50
CA GLU A 104 -4.52 -25.57 -3.25
C GLU A 104 -5.53 -24.54 -3.75
N PHE A 105 -6.11 -24.78 -4.92
CA PHE A 105 -7.14 -23.89 -5.48
C PHE A 105 -8.41 -23.88 -4.63
N GLU A 106 -8.89 -25.03 -4.13
CA GLU A 106 -10.01 -25.10 -3.20
C GLU A 106 -9.75 -24.38 -1.87
N THR A 107 -8.50 -24.43 -1.39
CA THR A 107 -8.07 -23.64 -0.23
C THR A 107 -8.21 -22.14 -0.53
N MET A 108 -7.73 -21.68 -1.70
CA MET A 108 -7.89 -20.29 -2.12
C MET A 108 -9.36 -19.87 -2.26
N LEU A 109 -10.22 -20.74 -2.79
CA LEU A 109 -11.66 -20.49 -2.90
C LEU A 109 -12.36 -20.38 -1.55
N THR A 110 -11.82 -21.03 -0.52
CA THR A 110 -12.29 -20.89 0.85
C THR A 110 -11.82 -19.57 1.46
N ASP A 111 -10.56 -19.20 1.22
CA ASP A 111 -9.96 -17.97 1.78
C ASP A 111 -10.57 -16.66 1.22
N VAL A 112 -11.18 -16.68 0.02
CA VAL A 112 -11.82 -15.50 -0.59
C VAL A 112 -13.24 -15.21 -0.08
N LYS A 113 -13.85 -16.12 0.68
CA LYS A 113 -15.24 -16.01 1.16
C LYS A 113 -15.33 -15.29 2.50
#